data_AF-A0A0M2HKQ0-F1
#
_entry.id   AF-A0A0M2HKQ0-F1
#
_cell.length_a   1.000
_cell.length_b   1.000
_cell.length_c   1.000
_cell.angle_alpha   90.00
_cell.angle_beta   90.00
_cell.angle_gamma   90.00
#
_symmetry.space_group_name_H-M   'P 1'
#
loop_
_entity.id
_entity.type
_entity.pdbx_description
1 polymer ?
#
loop_
_entity_poly.entity_id
_entity_poly.type
_entity_poly.pdbx_seq_one_letter_code
_entity_poly.pdbx_strand_id
1 'polypeptide(L)'
;MDAAARAELAALRRRAYDRDADIAGDEVALERLSELEGLALAARSEAAPAPSWTAGTPGPEASTPDPFTHRGPASDAGPTADGPATGRPSPRRLLIVGLVASVTLFAAALGAVDGAQTVPDPIRAGAATTPSLIRPAATDLTANGRVSIPLLVDRVRGEFIDVSSRPDAPMFPANGVTMWAQPLGVHYGWALWVARVSSGHGPQNCLLLTDGAATEVQCTPHDATAERAVGVSLAFDKLAEDQRPPGMTPDQQVTFGWGGAAYMTMEINDS
;
A
#
# COMPACT_ATOMS: atom_id res chain seq x y z
N MET A 1 -32.03 6.85 9.63
CA MET A 1 -31.64 8.13 10.28
C MET A 1 -32.40 9.28 9.62
N ASP A 2 -33.05 10.13 10.42
CA ASP A 2 -33.84 11.25 9.90
C ASP A 2 -32.96 12.45 9.43
N ALA A 3 -33.60 13.54 9.01
CA ALA A 3 -32.90 14.73 8.54
C ALA A 3 -32.25 15.54 9.68
N ALA A 4 -32.87 15.57 10.86
CA ALA A 4 -32.37 16.33 12.00
C ALA A 4 -31.08 15.69 12.54
N ALA A 5 -31.07 14.37 12.74
CA ALA A 5 -29.89 13.62 13.17
C ALA A 5 -28.73 13.73 12.17
N ARG A 6 -29.02 13.78 10.86
CA ARG A 6 -27.99 14.03 9.83
C ARG A 6 -27.39 15.43 9.93
N ALA A 7 -28.21 16.44 10.21
CA ALA A 7 -27.74 17.82 10.37
C ALA A 7 -26.90 17.98 11.65
N GLU A 8 -27.32 17.35 12.74
CA GLU A 8 -26.59 17.29 14.01
C GLU A 8 -25.22 16.61 13.82
N LEU A 9 -25.19 15.43 13.20
CA LEU A 9 -23.95 14.71 12.89
C LEU A 9 -22.99 15.57 12.04
N ALA A 10 -23.51 16.27 11.03
CA ALA A 10 -22.69 17.15 10.20
C ALA A 10 -22.11 18.34 10.99
N ALA A 11 -22.85 18.89 11.96
CA ALA A 11 -22.36 19.95 12.83
C ALA A 11 -21.27 19.46 13.77
N LEU A 12 -21.46 18.30 14.41
CA LEU A 12 -20.47 17.70 15.30
C LEU A 12 -19.17 17.32 14.55
N ARG A 13 -19.28 16.80 13.32
CA ARG A 13 -18.10 16.51 12.48
C ARG A 13 -17.30 17.76 12.12
N ARG A 14 -17.95 18.91 11.88
CA ARG A 14 -17.22 20.18 11.68
C ARG A 14 -16.47 20.57 12.95
N ARG A 15 -17.11 20.52 14.11
CA ARG A 15 -16.45 20.80 15.40
C ARG A 15 -15.29 19.83 15.70
N ALA A 16 -15.37 18.59 15.21
CA ALA A 16 -14.36 17.56 15.45
C ALA A 16 -13.17 17.57 14.48
N TYR A 17 -13.42 17.86 13.20
CA TYR A 17 -12.45 17.59 12.13
C TYR A 17 -12.10 18.81 11.26
N ASP A 18 -12.76 19.95 11.47
CA ASP A 18 -12.42 21.17 10.71
C ASP A 18 -11.14 21.83 11.26
N ARG A 19 -10.58 22.79 10.51
CA ARG A 19 -9.34 23.48 10.89
C ARG A 19 -9.43 24.16 12.26
N ASP A 20 -10.62 24.63 12.61
CA ASP A 20 -10.93 25.32 13.86
C ASP A 20 -11.65 24.37 14.85
N ALA A 21 -11.29 23.08 14.85
CA ALA A 21 -11.91 22.07 15.70
C ALA A 21 -11.81 22.42 17.20
N ASP A 22 -12.96 22.44 17.88
CA ASP A 22 -13.11 22.84 19.28
C ASP A 22 -13.75 21.76 20.17
N ILE A 23 -14.05 20.58 19.61
CA ILE A 23 -14.82 19.54 20.32
C ILE A 23 -14.03 18.83 21.44
N ALA A 24 -12.71 18.95 21.46
CA ALA A 24 -11.84 18.13 22.31
C ALA A 24 -12.09 18.30 23.82
N GLY A 25 -12.64 19.43 24.25
CA GLY A 25 -13.01 19.70 25.64
C GLY A 25 -14.48 19.45 25.99
N ASP A 26 -15.28 18.95 25.04
CA ASP A 26 -16.73 18.78 25.15
C ASP A 26 -17.07 17.28 25.10
N GLU A 27 -16.93 16.60 26.24
CA GLU A 27 -17.12 15.14 26.36
C GLU A 27 -18.53 14.69 25.92
N VAL A 28 -19.55 15.50 26.23
CA VAL A 28 -20.94 15.22 25.85
C VAL A 28 -21.11 15.27 24.32
N ALA A 29 -20.48 16.24 23.66
CA ALA A 29 -20.52 16.33 22.19
C ALA A 29 -19.76 15.17 21.52
N LEU A 30 -18.67 14.70 22.11
CA LEU A 30 -17.92 13.53 21.61
C LEU A 30 -18.73 12.23 21.73
N GLU A 31 -19.40 12.02 22.86
CA GLU A 31 -20.28 10.85 23.05
C GLU A 31 -21.43 10.88 22.04
N ARG A 32 -22.06 12.05 21.88
CA ARG A 32 -23.14 12.25 20.91
C ARG A 32 -22.69 12.04 19.46
N LEU A 33 -21.47 12.50 19.11
CA LEU A 33 -20.87 12.25 17.80
C LEU A 33 -20.69 10.75 17.55
N SER A 34 -20.14 10.02 18.51
CA SER A 34 -19.94 8.57 18.43
C SER A 34 -21.25 7.80 18.24
N GLU A 35 -22.30 8.16 18.98
CA GLU A 35 -23.63 7.56 18.83
C GLU A 35 -24.19 7.74 17.41
N LEU A 36 -24.17 8.98 16.90
CA LEU A 36 -24.70 9.31 15.58
C LEU A 36 -23.88 8.68 14.44
N GLU A 37 -22.56 8.54 14.60
CA GLU A 37 -21.72 7.82 13.63
C GLU A 37 -22.03 6.33 13.59
N GLY A 38 -22.30 5.71 14.74
CA GLY A 38 -22.77 4.32 14.83
C GLY A 38 -24.10 4.11 14.11
N LEU A 39 -25.08 4.98 14.34
CA LEU A 39 -26.38 4.94 13.66
C LEU A 39 -26.25 5.16 12.15
N ALA A 40 -25.36 6.06 11.71
CA ALA A 40 -25.10 6.30 10.30
C ALA A 40 -24.45 5.09 9.62
N LEU A 41 -23.56 4.38 10.30
CA LEU A 41 -22.93 3.16 9.80
C LEU A 41 -23.97 2.04 9.63
N ALA A 42 -24.81 1.82 10.64
CA ALA A 42 -25.87 0.82 10.60
C ALA A 42 -26.84 1.06 9.44
N ALA A 43 -27.25 2.31 9.23
CA ALA A 43 -28.13 2.68 8.12
C ALA A 43 -27.50 2.45 6.73
N ARG A 44 -26.18 2.59 6.59
CA ARG A 44 -25.46 2.28 5.33
C ARG A 44 -25.41 0.78 5.06
N SER A 45 -25.19 -0.03 6.10
CA SER A 45 -25.17 -1.49 5.98
C SER A 45 -26.54 -2.04 5.58
N GLU A 46 -27.63 -1.45 6.09
CA GLU A 46 -29.00 -1.83 5.75
C GLU A 46 -29.41 -1.39 4.34
N ALA A 47 -28.91 -0.22 3.89
CA ALA A 47 -29.20 0.31 2.55
C ALA A 47 -28.30 -0.29 1.44
N ALA A 48 -27.28 -1.08 1.79
CA ALA A 48 -26.44 -1.73 0.80
C ALA A 48 -27.28 -2.76 0.04
N PRO A 49 -27.42 -2.64 -1.31
CA PRO A 49 -28.14 -3.63 -2.08
C PRO A 49 -27.47 -4.99 -1.87
N ALA A 50 -28.26 -6.00 -1.51
CA ALA A 50 -27.77 -7.36 -1.42
C ALA A 50 -27.01 -7.68 -2.72
N PRO A 51 -25.80 -8.27 -2.65
CA PRO A 51 -25.08 -8.66 -3.86
C PRO A 51 -26.03 -9.58 -4.63
N SER A 52 -26.51 -9.10 -5.77
CA SER A 52 -27.30 -9.90 -6.69
C SER A 52 -26.36 -10.93 -7.28
N TRP A 53 -26.24 -12.07 -6.60
CA TRP A 53 -25.74 -13.29 -7.18
C TRP A 53 -26.75 -13.69 -8.25
N THR A 54 -26.59 -13.12 -9.45
CA THR A 54 -27.19 -13.65 -10.66
C THR A 54 -26.58 -15.03 -10.84
N ALA A 55 -27.26 -16.05 -10.32
CA ALA A 55 -27.02 -17.43 -10.65
C ALA A 55 -27.14 -17.53 -12.17
N GLY A 56 -25.98 -17.55 -12.84
CA GLY A 56 -25.89 -17.80 -14.27
C GLY A 56 -26.57 -19.12 -14.54
N THR A 57 -27.69 -19.07 -15.26
CA THR A 57 -28.30 -20.26 -15.86
C THR A 57 -27.25 -20.81 -16.85
N PRO A 58 -26.89 -22.10 -16.79
CA PRO A 58 -25.98 -22.67 -17.78
C PRO A 58 -26.65 -22.61 -19.15
N GLY A 59 -26.16 -21.75 -20.02
CA GLY A 59 -26.58 -21.72 -21.42
C GLY A 59 -26.09 -22.98 -22.13
N PRO A 60 -26.95 -23.68 -22.89
CA PRO A 60 -26.55 -24.90 -23.59
C PRO A 60 -25.54 -24.58 -24.70
N GLU A 61 -24.51 -25.41 -24.76
CA GLU A 61 -23.49 -25.47 -25.80
C GLU A 61 -24.12 -25.48 -27.20
N ALA A 62 -23.76 -24.49 -28.02
CA ALA A 62 -24.02 -24.50 -29.46
C ALA A 62 -22.72 -24.23 -30.22
N SER A 63 -22.09 -25.34 -30.58
CA SER A 63 -21.40 -25.60 -31.85
C SER A 63 -20.48 -24.51 -32.44
N THR A 64 -19.20 -24.86 -32.42
CA THR A 64 -18.19 -24.59 -33.47
C THR A 64 -18.78 -24.69 -34.87
N PRO A 65 -18.41 -23.79 -35.79
CA PRO A 65 -17.52 -24.20 -36.87
C PRO A 65 -16.41 -23.17 -37.18
N ASP A 66 -15.17 -23.68 -37.26
CA ASP A 66 -14.06 -23.19 -38.11
C ASP A 66 -14.42 -23.51 -39.59
N PRO A 67 -13.71 -23.10 -40.67
CA PRO A 67 -12.45 -22.35 -40.78
C PRO A 67 -12.37 -21.31 -41.94
N PHE A 68 -11.26 -20.58 -41.98
CA PHE A 68 -10.64 -19.89 -43.13
C PHE A 68 -11.40 -19.89 -44.47
N THR A 69 -11.81 -18.69 -44.94
CA THR A 69 -11.76 -18.36 -46.38
C THR A 69 -11.67 -16.85 -46.64
N HIS A 70 -10.54 -16.48 -47.24
CA HIS A 70 -10.41 -15.58 -48.40
C HIS A 70 -10.91 -14.11 -48.39
N ARG A 71 -9.90 -13.24 -48.62
CA ARG A 71 -9.78 -12.32 -49.79
C ARG A 71 -10.35 -10.90 -49.62
N GLY A 72 -9.44 -9.90 -49.65
CA GLY A 72 -9.73 -8.47 -49.85
C GLY A 72 -10.31 -8.17 -51.25
N PRO A 73 -10.52 -6.89 -51.63
CA PRO A 73 -9.45 -5.89 -51.72
C PRO A 73 -9.84 -4.45 -51.28
N ALA A 74 -8.82 -3.59 -51.39
CA ALA A 74 -8.76 -2.16 -51.16
C ALA A 74 -9.72 -1.30 -52.00
N SER A 75 -10.01 -0.09 -51.48
CA SER A 75 -10.23 1.19 -52.19
C SER A 75 -11.09 2.10 -51.31
N ASP A 76 -11.02 3.42 -51.30
CA ASP A 76 -10.10 4.44 -51.78
C ASP A 76 -10.80 5.76 -51.42
N ALA A 77 -10.06 6.86 -51.25
CA ALA A 77 -10.52 8.25 -51.23
C ALA A 77 -11.59 8.67 -50.17
N GLY A 78 -11.46 9.80 -49.47
CA GLY A 78 -10.63 10.96 -49.71
C GLY A 78 -10.90 12.05 -48.65
N PRO A 79 -10.32 13.24 -48.84
CA PRO A 79 -10.13 14.26 -47.82
C PRO A 79 -11.24 15.30 -47.78
N THR A 80 -11.54 15.83 -46.59
CA THR A 80 -12.31 17.07 -46.38
C THR A 80 -11.53 17.89 -45.36
N ALA A 81 -10.73 18.85 -45.80
CA ALA A 81 -11.09 20.21 -46.21
C ALA A 81 -11.15 21.18 -45.02
N ASP A 82 -10.33 22.21 -45.16
CA ASP A 82 -10.06 23.31 -44.25
C ASP A 82 -11.27 24.15 -43.87
N GLY A 83 -11.20 24.74 -42.67
CA GLY A 83 -12.07 25.82 -42.23
C GLY A 83 -11.41 26.61 -41.10
N PRO A 84 -10.94 27.85 -41.34
CA PRO A 84 -10.19 28.65 -40.37
C PRO A 84 -11.12 29.44 -39.46
N ALA A 85 -10.84 29.47 -38.17
CA ALA A 85 -11.44 30.43 -37.24
C ALA A 85 -10.37 31.08 -36.37
N THR A 86 -10.27 32.38 -36.59
CA THR A 86 -9.40 33.41 -36.04
C THR A 86 -9.60 33.72 -34.55
N GLY A 87 -8.51 34.10 -33.86
CA GLY A 87 -8.51 34.96 -32.67
C GLY A 87 -8.29 34.22 -31.34
N ARG A 88 -7.34 34.55 -30.46
CA ARG A 88 -6.57 35.78 -30.21
C ARG A 88 -5.21 35.44 -29.58
N PRO A 89 -4.13 36.16 -29.91
CA PRO A 89 -2.89 36.13 -29.13
C PRO A 89 -2.97 37.10 -27.94
N SER A 90 -2.74 36.63 -26.72
CA SER A 90 -2.48 37.52 -25.57
C SER A 90 -0.96 37.73 -25.43
N PRO A 91 -0.47 38.98 -25.43
CA PRO A 91 0.95 39.28 -25.33
C PRO A 91 1.35 39.82 -23.95
N ARG A 92 2.54 39.38 -23.50
CA ARG A 92 3.47 40.10 -22.57
C ARG A 92 3.00 40.18 -21.11
N ARG A 93 3.84 39.97 -20.08
CA ARG A 93 5.12 40.64 -19.82
C ARG A 93 5.93 39.95 -18.70
N LEU A 94 7.26 40.10 -18.83
CA LEU A 94 8.30 40.37 -17.81
C LEU A 94 8.68 39.24 -16.83
N LEU A 95 9.83 38.59 -17.00
CA LEU A 95 11.15 38.98 -16.46
C LEU A 95 11.12 39.23 -14.94
N ILE A 96 11.58 38.24 -14.16
CA ILE A 96 12.32 38.50 -12.93
C ILE A 96 13.68 37.80 -13.06
N VAL A 97 14.66 38.65 -13.27
CA VAL A 97 16.10 38.44 -13.13
C VAL A 97 16.41 38.36 -11.64
N GLY A 98 17.23 37.36 -11.27
CA GLY A 98 18.28 37.49 -10.26
C GLY A 98 17.89 37.40 -8.78
N LEU A 99 18.46 36.43 -8.08
CA LEU A 99 19.51 36.76 -7.12
C LEU A 99 20.42 35.54 -6.88
N VAL A 100 21.68 35.71 -7.27
CA VAL A 100 22.82 34.91 -6.85
C VAL A 100 23.12 35.26 -5.39
N ALA A 101 23.20 34.27 -4.51
CA ALA A 101 23.91 34.39 -3.24
C ALA A 101 24.82 33.18 -3.09
N SER A 102 25.99 33.28 -3.72
CA SER A 102 27.17 32.49 -3.41
C SER A 102 27.60 32.85 -1.98
N VAL A 103 27.63 31.87 -1.08
CA VAL A 103 28.40 31.95 0.17
C VAL A 103 29.49 30.90 0.11
N THR A 104 30.67 31.40 -0.22
CA THR A 104 31.98 30.75 -0.18
C THR A 104 32.44 30.47 1.25
N LEU A 105 33.17 29.34 1.38
CA LEU A 105 34.30 29.04 2.25
C LEU A 105 34.21 29.35 3.77
N PHE A 106 34.28 28.26 4.55
CA PHE A 106 35.23 28.12 5.66
C PHE A 106 35.95 26.78 5.44
N ALA A 107 37.19 26.79 4.96
CA ALA A 107 38.42 26.86 5.75
C ALA A 107 38.62 25.61 6.64
N ALA A 108 39.51 24.75 6.14
CA ALA A 108 40.05 23.60 6.84
C ALA A 108 40.68 24.00 8.18
N ALA A 109 40.43 23.19 9.21
CA ALA A 109 41.31 23.06 10.36
C ALA A 109 41.80 21.62 10.41
N LEU A 110 43.08 21.46 10.11
CA LEU A 110 43.89 20.28 10.41
C LEU A 110 43.86 20.03 11.92
N GLY A 111 43.42 18.83 12.30
CA GLY A 111 43.58 18.28 13.63
C GLY A 111 44.10 16.85 13.50
N ALA A 112 45.38 16.72 13.18
CA ALA A 112 46.10 15.47 13.36
C ALA A 112 46.28 15.26 14.86
N VAL A 113 45.50 14.33 15.43
CA VAL A 113 45.77 13.77 16.75
C VAL A 113 46.20 12.33 16.52
N ASP A 114 47.51 12.15 16.42
CA ASP A 114 48.15 10.87 16.62
C ASP A 114 47.91 10.46 18.07
N GLY A 115 47.21 9.35 18.27
CA GLY A 115 46.76 8.94 19.59
C GLY A 115 46.31 7.49 19.62
N ALA A 116 47.29 6.60 19.71
CA ALA A 116 47.20 5.24 20.24
C ALA A 116 46.18 4.29 19.61
N GLN A 117 46.72 3.32 18.87
CA GLN A 117 46.12 2.02 18.63
C GLN A 117 45.56 1.42 19.94
N THR A 118 44.25 1.28 20.01
CA THR A 118 43.61 0.19 20.76
C THR A 118 42.93 -0.70 19.72
N VAL A 119 43.51 -1.88 19.50
CA VAL A 119 42.84 -2.98 18.80
C VAL A 119 41.62 -3.34 19.65
N PRO A 120 40.38 -3.16 19.16
CA PRO A 120 39.21 -3.65 19.88
C PRO A 120 39.17 -5.16 19.73
N ASP A 121 39.23 -5.86 20.86
CA ASP A 121 38.89 -7.27 20.99
C ASP A 121 37.58 -7.59 20.23
N PRO A 122 37.54 -8.51 19.25
CA PRO A 122 36.30 -9.00 18.68
C PRO A 122 35.78 -10.16 19.55
N ILE A 123 35.60 -9.94 20.85
CA ILE A 123 34.87 -10.88 21.70
C ILE A 123 33.84 -10.09 22.48
N ARG A 124 32.58 -10.47 22.25
CA ARG A 124 31.37 -10.02 22.96
C ARG A 124 30.78 -8.71 22.46
N ALA A 125 30.41 -8.68 21.19
CA ALA A 125 29.18 -7.99 20.80
C ALA A 125 28.05 -8.63 21.62
N GLY A 126 27.68 -7.95 22.72
CA GLY A 126 26.49 -8.28 23.47
C GLY A 126 25.35 -8.36 22.47
N ALA A 127 24.60 -9.46 22.53
CA ALA A 127 23.31 -9.56 21.87
C ALA A 127 22.54 -8.29 22.19
N ALA A 128 22.47 -7.39 21.20
CA ALA A 128 21.51 -6.31 21.24
C ALA A 128 20.18 -7.03 21.31
N THR A 129 19.63 -7.08 22.53
CA THR A 129 18.29 -7.57 22.76
C THR A 129 17.40 -6.56 22.07
N THR A 130 17.12 -6.83 20.79
CA THR A 130 16.04 -6.20 20.06
C THR A 130 14.82 -6.34 20.96
N PRO A 131 14.20 -5.24 21.42
CA PRO A 131 12.92 -5.35 22.08
C PRO A 131 11.99 -6.00 21.07
N SER A 132 11.60 -7.24 21.36
CA SER A 132 10.64 -8.03 20.60
C SER A 132 9.30 -7.32 20.71
N LEU A 133 9.11 -6.31 19.88
CA LEU A 133 7.92 -5.48 19.84
C LEU A 133 6.85 -6.25 19.07
N ILE A 134 5.91 -6.78 19.86
CA ILE A 134 4.62 -7.29 19.44
C ILE A 134 4.75 -8.46 18.47
N ARG A 135 4.93 -9.66 19.02
CA ARG A 135 4.60 -10.91 18.34
C ARG A 135 3.13 -10.78 17.88
N PRO A 136 2.81 -10.64 16.59
CA PRO A 136 1.44 -10.84 16.15
C PRO A 136 1.10 -12.27 16.57
N ALA A 137 -0.10 -12.44 17.13
CA ALA A 137 -0.56 -13.73 17.62
C ALA A 137 -0.24 -14.84 16.60
N ALA A 138 0.26 -15.96 17.10
CA ALA A 138 0.44 -17.18 16.32
C ALA A 138 -0.85 -17.40 15.52
N THR A 139 -0.75 -17.24 14.21
CA THR A 139 -1.93 -17.22 13.37
C THR A 139 -2.26 -18.66 13.09
N ASP A 140 -3.22 -19.20 13.84
CA ASP A 140 -3.82 -20.49 13.51
C ASP A 140 -4.26 -20.41 12.06
N LEU A 141 -3.65 -21.24 11.21
CA LEU A 141 -4.10 -21.45 9.85
C LEU A 141 -5.59 -21.79 9.94
N THR A 142 -6.44 -20.98 9.32
CA THR A 142 -7.87 -21.27 9.30
C THR A 142 -8.10 -22.64 8.65
N ALA A 143 -9.28 -23.22 8.82
CA ALA A 143 -9.64 -24.50 8.21
C ALA A 143 -9.44 -24.55 6.67
N ASN A 144 -9.25 -23.39 6.03
CA ASN A 144 -9.04 -23.24 4.59
C ASN A 144 -7.57 -22.96 4.21
N GLY A 145 -6.62 -23.02 5.16
CA GLY A 145 -5.20 -22.75 4.89
C GLY A 145 -4.86 -21.29 4.57
N ARG A 146 -5.82 -20.37 4.75
CA ARG A 146 -5.64 -18.93 4.52
C ARG A 146 -5.59 -18.17 5.83
N VAL A 147 -4.63 -17.26 5.94
CA VAL A 147 -4.45 -16.36 7.08
C VAL A 147 -4.65 -14.92 6.61
N SER A 148 -5.43 -14.15 7.37
CA SER A 148 -5.62 -12.72 7.13
C SER A 148 -4.75 -11.90 8.07
N ILE A 149 -3.92 -11.01 7.53
CA ILE A 149 -3.02 -10.15 8.28
C ILE A 149 -3.54 -8.70 8.19
N PRO A 150 -4.01 -8.08 9.27
CA PRO A 150 -4.60 -6.74 9.22
C PRO A 150 -3.54 -5.67 8.95
N LEU A 151 -3.90 -4.66 8.15
CA LEU A 151 -3.11 -3.43 8.03
C LEU A 151 -3.65 -2.38 9.02
N LEU A 152 -2.76 -1.50 9.49
CA LEU A 152 -3.15 -0.42 10.38
C LEU A 152 -3.74 0.74 9.55
N VAL A 153 -5.01 1.05 9.79
CA VAL A 153 -5.71 2.15 9.12
C VAL A 153 -6.14 3.16 10.17
N ASP A 154 -5.81 4.43 9.94
CA ASP A 154 -6.37 5.55 10.68
C ASP A 154 -7.89 5.57 10.43
N ARG A 155 -8.66 5.26 11.47
CA ARG A 155 -10.12 5.13 11.37
C ARG A 155 -10.80 6.45 10.97
N VAL A 156 -10.21 7.59 11.33
CA VAL A 156 -10.78 8.92 11.08
C VAL A 156 -10.55 9.31 9.63
N ARG A 157 -9.34 9.06 9.11
CA ARG A 157 -8.95 9.48 7.75
C ARG A 157 -9.19 8.41 6.69
N GLY A 158 -9.33 7.15 7.10
CA GLY A 158 -9.32 6.01 6.17
C GLY A 158 -7.96 5.80 5.50
N GLU A 159 -6.89 6.38 6.05
CA GLU A 159 -5.54 6.33 5.52
C GLU A 159 -4.70 5.28 6.23
N PHE A 160 -3.74 4.68 5.54
CA PHE A 160 -2.78 3.77 6.17
C PHE A 160 -1.84 4.57 7.10
N ILE A 161 -1.64 4.06 8.32
CA ILE A 161 -0.75 4.70 9.29
C ILE A 161 0.70 4.55 8.84
N ASP A 162 1.39 5.65 8.58
CA ASP A 162 2.80 5.60 8.22
C ASP A 162 3.68 5.31 9.45
N VAL A 163 4.44 4.22 9.38
CA VAL A 163 5.51 3.91 10.35
C VAL A 163 6.86 3.71 9.66
N SER A 164 7.02 4.23 8.45
CA SER A 164 8.26 4.18 7.66
C SER A 164 9.42 4.96 8.29
N SER A 165 9.12 5.90 9.19
CA SER A 165 10.15 6.68 9.91
C SER A 165 10.94 5.88 10.94
N ARG A 166 10.63 4.59 11.11
CA ARG A 166 11.37 3.74 12.04
C ARG A 166 12.76 3.39 11.46
N PRO A 167 13.80 3.31 12.31
CA PRO A 167 15.16 3.04 11.85
C PRO A 167 15.35 1.62 11.29
N ASP A 168 14.41 0.71 11.57
CA ASP A 168 14.38 -0.68 11.07
C ASP A 168 13.59 -0.84 9.76
N ALA A 169 13.03 0.24 9.19
CA ALA A 169 12.28 0.15 7.95
C ALA A 169 13.20 -0.19 6.76
N PRO A 170 12.88 -1.22 5.96
CA PRO A 170 13.68 -1.58 4.79
C PRO A 170 13.52 -0.52 3.69
N MET A 171 14.55 -0.38 2.87
CA MET A 171 14.44 0.39 1.64
C MET A 171 13.65 -0.41 0.60
N PHE A 172 12.54 0.15 0.12
CA PHE A 172 11.79 -0.44 -0.98
C PHE A 172 12.48 -0.13 -2.32
N PRO A 173 12.71 -1.12 -3.20
CA PRO A 173 13.47 -0.97 -4.45
C PRO A 173 12.70 -0.26 -5.57
N ALA A 174 11.68 0.53 -5.25
CA ALA A 174 11.04 1.41 -6.22
C ALA A 174 11.88 2.69 -6.34
N ASN A 175 12.08 3.18 -7.57
CA ASN A 175 12.78 4.45 -7.88
C ASN A 175 11.95 5.67 -7.44
N GLY A 176 11.56 5.72 -6.17
CA GLY A 176 10.51 6.59 -5.69
C GLY A 176 10.60 6.93 -4.21
N VAL A 177 9.73 7.83 -3.77
CA VAL A 177 9.63 8.26 -2.38
C VAL A 177 8.58 7.40 -1.68
N THR A 178 8.98 6.71 -0.61
CA THR A 178 8.04 5.99 0.26
C THR A 178 7.06 7.00 0.87
N MET A 179 5.78 6.85 0.56
CA MET A 179 4.72 7.70 1.12
C MET A 179 4.25 7.17 2.47
N TRP A 180 4.19 5.85 2.60
CA TRP A 180 4.01 5.18 3.88
C TRP A 180 4.56 3.76 3.81
N ALA A 181 4.94 3.20 4.96
CA ALA A 181 5.27 1.78 5.11
C ALA A 181 4.83 1.23 6.47
N GLN A 182 4.51 -0.06 6.52
CA GLN A 182 4.13 -0.77 7.73
C GLN A 182 4.78 -2.16 7.82
N PRO A 183 5.35 -2.54 8.98
CA PRO A 183 5.71 -3.90 9.27
C PRO A 183 4.46 -4.69 9.65
N LEU A 184 4.33 -5.89 9.11
CA LEU A 184 3.22 -6.81 9.39
C LEU A 184 3.67 -8.03 10.20
N GLY A 185 4.87 -7.96 10.77
CA GLY A 185 5.48 -8.99 11.61
C GLY A 185 6.38 -9.95 10.85
N VAL A 186 6.81 -11.00 11.55
CA VAL A 186 7.68 -12.05 11.02
C VAL A 186 6.85 -13.30 10.76
N HIS A 187 6.95 -13.84 9.55
CA HIS A 187 6.23 -15.03 9.10
C HIS A 187 7.26 -16.02 8.52
N TYR A 188 7.35 -17.20 9.12
CA TYR A 188 8.27 -18.26 8.69
C TYR A 188 9.74 -17.79 8.58
N GLY A 189 10.19 -16.94 9.52
CA GLY A 189 11.54 -16.36 9.54
C GLY A 189 11.73 -15.09 8.70
N TRP A 190 10.73 -14.68 7.91
CA TRP A 190 10.80 -13.50 7.05
C TRP A 190 9.98 -12.34 7.61
N ALA A 191 10.58 -11.17 7.73
CA ALA A 191 9.89 -9.92 8.06
C ALA A 191 9.08 -9.45 6.86
N LEU A 192 7.75 -9.33 7.04
CA LEU A 192 6.82 -8.84 6.04
C LEU A 192 6.58 -7.35 6.22
N TRP A 193 6.70 -6.62 5.11
CA TRP A 193 6.44 -5.20 5.03
C TRP A 193 5.54 -4.87 3.83
N VAL A 194 4.71 -3.86 4.02
CA VAL A 194 3.93 -3.24 2.93
C VAL A 194 4.23 -1.76 2.88
N ALA A 195 4.17 -1.20 1.68
CA ALA A 195 4.35 0.23 1.50
C ALA A 195 3.53 0.74 0.33
N ARG A 196 3.33 2.05 0.32
CA ARG A 196 3.04 2.77 -0.91
C ARG A 196 4.20 3.69 -1.25
N VAL A 197 4.70 3.57 -2.47
CA VAL A 197 5.83 4.35 -2.98
C VAL A 197 5.36 5.20 -4.15
N SER A 198 5.76 6.47 -4.19
CA SER A 198 5.53 7.35 -5.33
C SER A 198 6.71 7.27 -6.29
N SER A 199 6.48 6.73 -7.49
CA SER A 199 7.49 6.57 -8.54
C SER A 199 7.27 7.56 -9.68
N GLY A 200 8.21 7.63 -10.64
CA GLY A 200 8.00 8.37 -11.89
C GLY A 200 6.79 7.93 -12.73
N HIS A 201 6.23 6.73 -12.45
CA HIS A 201 5.05 6.17 -13.11
C HIS A 201 3.78 6.31 -12.26
N GLY A 202 3.83 7.10 -11.18
CA GLY A 202 2.74 7.26 -10.22
C GLY A 202 2.89 6.38 -8.96
N PRO A 203 1.85 6.35 -8.11
CA PRO A 203 1.86 5.59 -6.87
C PRO A 203 1.83 4.09 -7.15
N GLN A 204 2.62 3.34 -6.38
CA GLN A 204 2.74 1.90 -6.43
C GLN A 204 2.51 1.31 -5.04
N ASN A 205 1.77 0.22 -4.97
CA ASN A 205 1.63 -0.62 -3.79
C ASN A 205 2.74 -1.66 -3.83
N CYS A 206 3.54 -1.76 -2.77
CA CYS A 206 4.68 -2.66 -2.67
C CYS A 206 4.51 -3.62 -1.49
N LEU A 207 4.93 -4.86 -1.70
CA LEU A 207 5.04 -5.91 -0.69
C LEU A 207 6.49 -6.37 -0.69
N LEU A 208 7.11 -6.40 0.48
CA LEU A 208 8.49 -6.79 0.69
C LEU A 208 8.59 -7.85 1.80
N LEU A 209 9.37 -8.89 1.55
CA LEU A 209 9.77 -9.90 2.51
C LEU A 209 11.29 -9.87 2.65
N THR A 210 11.81 -9.88 3.88
CA THR A 210 13.26 -10.03 4.11
C THR A 210 13.57 -10.85 5.36
N ASP A 211 14.58 -11.71 5.28
CA ASP A 211 15.17 -12.42 6.43
C ASP A 211 16.47 -11.75 6.93
N GLY A 212 16.82 -10.59 6.36
CA GLY A 212 18.06 -9.85 6.62
C GLY A 212 19.23 -10.23 5.71
N ALA A 213 19.20 -11.40 5.06
CA ALA A 213 20.21 -11.84 4.08
C ALA A 213 19.71 -11.73 2.64
N ALA A 214 18.43 -12.01 2.43
CA ALA A 214 17.72 -11.94 1.16
C ALA A 214 16.51 -11.00 1.26
N THR A 215 16.05 -10.54 0.10
CA THR A 215 14.86 -9.68 -0.01
C THR A 215 14.08 -10.08 -1.24
N GLU A 216 12.78 -10.35 -1.03
CA GLU A 216 11.81 -10.57 -2.09
C GLU A 216 10.83 -9.41 -2.11
N VAL A 217 10.53 -8.91 -3.29
CA VAL A 217 9.77 -7.67 -3.40
C VAL A 217 9.00 -7.60 -4.70
N GLN A 218 7.77 -7.15 -4.59
CA GLN A 218 6.95 -6.85 -5.75
C GLN A 218 6.20 -5.53 -5.51
N CYS A 219 6.20 -4.69 -6.54
CA CYS A 219 5.42 -3.46 -6.57
C CYS A 219 4.49 -3.49 -7.77
N THR A 220 3.23 -3.08 -7.58
CA THR A 220 2.28 -2.89 -8.69
C THR A 220 1.73 -1.47 -8.65
N PRO A 221 1.34 -0.90 -9.81
CA PRO A 221 0.63 0.38 -9.84
C PRO A 221 -0.60 0.36 -8.93
N HIS A 222 -0.84 1.43 -8.20
CA HIS A 222 -1.94 1.53 -7.24
C HIS A 222 -3.32 1.24 -7.86
N ASP A 223 -3.53 1.70 -9.10
CA ASP A 223 -4.80 1.54 -9.80
C ASP A 223 -4.98 0.13 -10.39
N ALA A 224 -3.91 -0.67 -10.47
CA ALA A 224 -3.95 -2.05 -10.95
C ALA A 224 -4.39 -3.05 -9.85
N THR A 225 -4.49 -2.60 -8.59
CA THR A 225 -4.76 -3.48 -7.44
C THR A 225 -6.20 -3.97 -7.33
N ALA A 226 -7.15 -3.39 -8.10
CA ALA A 226 -8.55 -3.81 -8.06
C ALA A 226 -8.80 -5.21 -8.64
N GLU A 227 -7.91 -5.68 -9.53
CA GLU A 227 -8.03 -6.99 -10.20
C GLU A 227 -6.86 -7.94 -9.92
N ARG A 228 -5.73 -7.44 -9.41
CA ARG A 228 -4.54 -8.24 -9.11
C ARG A 228 -3.95 -7.85 -7.77
N ALA A 229 -3.99 -8.80 -6.82
CA ALA A 229 -3.25 -8.66 -5.58
C ALA A 229 -1.74 -8.56 -5.89
N VAL A 230 -1.03 -7.62 -5.25
CA VAL A 230 0.44 -7.70 -5.18
C VAL A 230 0.76 -9.02 -4.49
N GLY A 231 1.55 -9.88 -5.13
CA GLY A 231 1.83 -11.23 -4.68
C GLY A 231 3.32 -11.49 -4.57
N VAL A 232 3.82 -11.83 -3.39
CA VAL A 232 5.19 -12.34 -3.22
C VAL A 232 5.12 -13.74 -2.63
N SER A 233 5.86 -14.67 -3.23
CA SER A 233 5.88 -16.07 -2.82
C SER A 233 7.25 -16.49 -2.31
N LEU A 234 7.27 -17.28 -1.23
CA LEU A 234 8.44 -17.95 -0.70
C LEU A 234 8.35 -19.44 -1.01
N ALA A 235 9.25 -19.90 -1.88
CA ALA A 235 9.39 -21.32 -2.21
C ALA A 235 9.90 -22.12 -0.99
N PHE A 236 9.64 -23.42 -1.00
CA PHE A 236 10.02 -24.35 0.08
C PHE A 236 11.50 -24.28 0.48
N ASP A 237 12.40 -24.11 -0.49
CA ASP A 237 13.85 -24.06 -0.29
C ASP A 237 14.34 -22.74 0.33
N LYS A 238 13.54 -21.66 0.24
CA LYS A 238 13.80 -20.37 0.91
C LYS A 238 13.42 -20.37 2.39
N LEU A 239 12.69 -21.39 2.84
CA LEU A 239 12.27 -21.54 4.23
C LEU A 239 13.22 -22.50 4.95
N ALA A 240 13.80 -22.02 6.06
CA ALA A 240 14.54 -22.86 6.97
C ALA A 240 13.66 -24.02 7.46
N GLU A 241 14.24 -25.20 7.66
CA GLU A 241 13.50 -26.44 7.94
C GLU A 241 12.59 -26.31 9.17
N ASP A 242 13.07 -25.64 10.23
CA ASP A 242 12.33 -25.36 11.47
C ASP A 242 11.29 -24.23 11.34
N GLN A 243 11.34 -23.47 10.25
CA GLN A 243 10.43 -22.36 9.95
C GLN A 243 9.36 -22.74 8.92
N ARG A 244 9.36 -23.96 8.38
CA ARG A 244 8.35 -24.37 7.39
C ARG A 244 6.97 -24.54 8.04
N PRO A 245 5.88 -24.16 7.34
CA PRO A 245 4.55 -24.55 7.76
C PRO A 245 4.44 -26.08 7.95
N PRO A 246 3.72 -26.56 8.99
CA PRO A 246 3.53 -27.99 9.20
C PRO A 246 2.91 -28.68 7.98
N GLY A 247 3.57 -29.72 7.48
CA GLY A 247 3.09 -30.51 6.34
C GLY A 247 3.36 -29.90 4.97
N MET A 248 4.08 -28.78 4.88
CA MET A 248 4.47 -28.20 3.60
C MET A 248 5.37 -29.16 2.80
N THR A 249 5.09 -29.35 1.52
CA THR A 249 5.87 -30.21 0.61
C THR A 249 6.81 -29.39 -0.29
N PRO A 250 7.84 -30.02 -0.91
CA PRO A 250 8.82 -29.31 -1.75
C PRO A 250 8.25 -28.60 -2.99
N ASP A 251 7.08 -29.00 -3.46
CA ASP A 251 6.33 -28.41 -4.57
C ASP A 251 5.40 -27.27 -4.14
N GLN A 252 5.37 -26.93 -2.86
CA GLN A 252 4.54 -25.85 -2.32
C GLN A 252 5.33 -24.57 -2.08
N GLN A 253 4.60 -23.46 -1.98
CA GLN A 253 5.11 -22.14 -1.63
C GLN A 253 4.14 -21.38 -0.73
N VAL A 254 4.66 -20.49 0.10
CA VAL A 254 3.86 -19.55 0.89
C VAL A 254 3.68 -18.28 0.09
N THR A 255 2.45 -17.94 -0.28
CA THR A 255 2.11 -16.74 -1.05
C THR A 255 1.51 -15.68 -0.14
N PHE A 256 2.03 -14.46 -0.22
CA PHE A 256 1.51 -13.27 0.44
C PHE A 256 0.85 -12.38 -0.61
N GLY A 257 -0.43 -12.08 -0.42
CA GLY A 257 -1.25 -11.29 -1.34
C GLY A 257 -1.79 -10.02 -0.70
N TRP A 258 -1.75 -8.91 -1.43
CA TRP A 258 -2.41 -7.67 -1.03
C TRP A 258 -3.27 -7.09 -2.17
N GLY A 259 -4.59 -7.17 -2.02
CA GLY A 259 -5.58 -6.65 -2.97
C GLY A 259 -6.01 -5.19 -2.72
N GLY A 260 -5.22 -4.40 -2.00
CA GLY A 260 -5.55 -3.00 -1.69
C GLY A 260 -6.59 -2.80 -0.57
N ALA A 261 -7.15 -3.87 0.00
CA ALA A 261 -7.98 -3.83 1.19
C ALA A 261 -7.17 -3.58 2.48
N ALA A 262 -7.86 -3.37 3.60
CA ALA A 262 -7.27 -3.22 4.93
C ALA A 262 -6.73 -4.52 5.54
N TYR A 263 -6.51 -5.55 4.72
CA TYR A 263 -5.88 -6.81 5.11
C TYR A 263 -5.03 -7.37 3.95
N MET A 264 -4.03 -8.16 4.33
CA MET A 264 -3.32 -9.07 3.44
C MET A 264 -3.79 -10.50 3.65
N THR A 265 -3.55 -11.34 2.65
CA THR A 265 -3.75 -12.78 2.73
C THR A 265 -2.41 -13.50 2.67
N MET A 266 -2.25 -14.54 3.48
CA MET A 266 -1.16 -15.50 3.41
C MET A 266 -1.77 -16.88 3.20
N GLU A 267 -1.25 -17.65 2.25
CA GLU A 267 -1.75 -18.98 1.90
C GLU A 267 -0.63 -19.90 1.41
N ILE A 268 -0.81 -21.21 1.61
CA ILE A 268 0.10 -22.23 1.09
C ILE A 268 -0.53 -22.78 -0.19
N ASN A 269 0.19 -22.65 -1.31
CA ASN A 269 -0.27 -23.07 -2.62
C ASN A 269 0.78 -23.96 -3.28
N ASP A 270 0.36 -24.80 -4.22
CA ASP A 270 1.28 -25.49 -5.11
C ASP A 270 1.98 -24.46 -6.02
N SER A 271 3.27 -24.69 -6.29
CA SER A 271 4.14 -23.76 -7.05
C SER A 271 3.89 -23.76 -8.55
#